data_AF-A0A257JQ73-F1
#
_entry.id   AF-A0A257JQ73-F1
#
_cell.length_a   1.000
_cell.length_b   1.000
_cell.length_c   1.000
_cell.angle_alpha   90.00
_cell.angle_beta   90.00
_cell.angle_gamma   90.00
#
_symmetry.space_group_name_H-M   'P 1'
#
loop_
_entity.id
_entity.type
_entity.pdbx_description
1 polymer ?
#
loop_
_entity_poly.entity_id
_entity_poly.type
_entity_poly.pdbx_seq_one_letter_code
_entity_poly.pdbx_strand_id
1 'polypeptide(L)' 'GVVRDWRYDDGAVQLAQGAEMGRFLLGSTVVMLFTREAMAGLQFNPAWAPGGPLRMGEVMASR' A
#
# COMPACT_ATOMS: atom_id res chain seq x y z
N GLY A 1 14.33 -2.16 -18.79
CA GLY A 1 13.12 -1.33 -18.74
C GLY A 1 13.48 0.05 -18.27
N VAL A 2 12.85 1.10 -18.81
CA VAL A 2 13.14 2.48 -18.41
C VAL A 2 12.31 2.82 -17.19
N VAL A 3 12.97 3.27 -16.11
CA VAL A 3 12.30 3.71 -14.88
C VAL A 3 11.46 4.95 -15.21
N ARG A 4 10.21 4.98 -14.75
CA ARG A 4 9.35 6.17 -14.80
C ARG A 4 9.08 6.64 -13.39
N ASP A 5 9.26 7.94 -13.19
CA ASP A 5 8.97 8.64 -11.93
C ASP A 5 7.70 9.47 -12.13
N TRP A 6 6.82 9.45 -11.14
CA TRP A 6 5.66 10.32 -11.07
C TRP A 6 5.69 11.01 -9.71
N ARG A 7 5.53 12.32 -9.73
CA ARG A 7 5.31 13.13 -8.53
C ARG A 7 3.88 13.62 -8.59
N TYR A 8 3.13 13.36 -7.53
CA TYR A 8 1.85 13.99 -7.32
C TYR A 8 2.15 15.34 -6.66
N ASP A 9 1.78 16.43 -7.34
CA ASP A 9 1.96 17.80 -6.83
C ASP A 9 1.10 18.03 -5.56
N ASP A 10 1.42 19.09 -4.82
CA ASP A 10 0.67 19.48 -3.63
C ASP A 10 -0.80 19.76 -3.95
N GLY A 11 -1.68 18.96 -3.33
CA GLY A 11 -3.12 18.98 -3.59
C GLY A 11 -3.76 17.61 -3.38
N ALA A 12 -3.45 16.96 -2.25
CA ALA A 12 -3.96 15.64 -1.92
C ALA A 12 -5.47 15.54 -2.21
N VAL A 13 -5.88 14.56 -2.99
CA VAL A 13 -7.28 14.33 -3.33
C VAL A 13 -8.04 14.06 -2.03
N GLN A 14 -8.81 15.05 -1.56
CA GLN A 14 -9.64 14.89 -0.37
C GLN A 14 -10.93 14.20 -0.77
N LEU A 15 -11.04 12.92 -0.38
CA LEU A 15 -12.26 12.15 -0.55
C LEU A 15 -13.01 12.12 0.77
N ALA A 16 -14.28 12.53 0.73
CA ALA A 16 -15.19 12.31 1.85
C ALA A 16 -15.37 10.80 2.10
N GLN A 17 -15.75 10.43 3.31
CA GLN A 17 -16.08 9.04 3.63
C GLN A 17 -17.18 8.52 2.69
N GLY A 18 -16.87 7.48 1.90
CA GLY A 18 -17.76 6.91 0.89
C GLY A 18 -17.60 7.49 -0.52
N ALA A 19 -16.74 8.49 -0.73
CA ALA A 19 -16.40 8.96 -2.08
C ALA A 19 -15.47 7.96 -2.78
N GLU A 20 -15.86 7.51 -3.97
CA GLU A 20 -15.05 6.60 -4.78
C GLU A 20 -13.81 7.30 -5.33
N MET A 21 -12.65 6.67 -5.18
CA MET A 21 -11.35 7.14 -5.68
C MET A 21 -11.21 6.87 -7.18
N GLY A 22 -12.21 7.24 -7.98
CA GLY A 22 -12.27 7.00 -9.41
C GLY A 22 -12.22 5.50 -9.78
N ARG A 23 -12.53 5.22 -11.05
CA ARG A 23 -12.41 3.87 -11.60
C ARG A 23 -10.93 3.50 -11.69
N PHE A 24 -10.42 2.82 -10.68
CA PHE A 24 -9.11 2.18 -10.70
C PHE A 24 -9.06 1.21 -11.90
N LEU A 25 -8.41 1.63 -12.98
CA LEU A 25 -8.13 0.79 -14.15
C LEU A 25 -6.82 -0.01 -13.98
N LEU A 26 -6.46 -0.31 -12.74
CA LEU A 26 -5.39 -1.22 -12.36
C LEU A 26 -5.91 -1.99 -11.15
N GLY A 27 -5.90 -3.32 -11.26
CA GLY A 27 -6.45 -4.23 -10.26
C GLY A 27 -5.90 -3.98 -8.86
N SER A 28 -6.65 -4.44 -7.86
CA SER A 28 -6.46 -4.35 -6.41
C SER A 28 -5.14 -4.90 -5.84
N THR A 29 -4.11 -5.02 -6.69
CA THR A 29 -2.80 -5.57 -6.37
C THR A 29 -1.81 -4.45 -6.11
N VAL A 30 -1.35 -4.35 -4.86
CA VAL A 30 -0.23 -3.50 -4.46
C VAL A 30 1.02 -4.37 -4.34
N VAL A 31 2.16 -3.90 -4.87
CA VAL A 31 3.47 -4.51 -4.66
C VAL A 31 4.30 -3.58 -3.80
N MET A 32 4.82 -4.09 -2.68
CA MET A 32 5.65 -3.32 -1.75
C MET A 32 7.10 -3.76 -1.86
N LEU A 33 8.02 -2.81 -2.03
CA LEU A 33 9.46 -3.06 -2.13
C LEU A 33 10.18 -2.32 -1.00
N PHE A 34 11.07 -3.01 -0.31
CA PHE A 34 11.84 -2.47 0.81
C PHE A 34 13.33 -2.77 0.62
N THR A 35 14.19 -1.91 1.16
CA THR A 35 15.62 -2.24 1.27
C THR A 35 15.84 -3.30 2.33
N ARG A 36 16.99 -3.99 2.29
CA ARG A 36 17.33 -5.00 3.30
C ARG A 36 17.39 -4.39 4.71
N GLU A 37 17.88 -3.17 4.82
CA GLU A 37 18.01 -2.43 6.07
C GLU A 37 16.64 -2.04 6.62
N ALA A 38 15.72 -1.59 5.75
CA ALA A 38 14.34 -1.28 6.15
C ALA A 38 13.58 -2.52 6.64
N MET A 39 13.89 -3.70 6.09
CA MET A 39 13.34 -4.99 6.51
C MET A 39 13.98 -5.57 7.78
N ALA A 40 15.15 -5.08 8.19
CA ALA A 40 15.87 -5.66 9.30
C ALA A 40 15.11 -5.44 10.62
N GLY A 41 14.67 -6.56 11.23
CA GLY A 41 13.92 -6.53 12.49
C GLY A 41 12.44 -6.19 12.33
N LEU A 42 11.90 -6.14 11.11
CA LEU A 42 10.45 -6.15 10.90
C LEU A 42 9.92 -7.58 10.92
N GLN A 43 8.82 -7.78 11.63
CA GLN A 43 8.07 -9.03 11.72
C GLN A 43 6.68 -8.80 11.12
N PHE A 44 6.37 -9.49 10.02
CA PHE A 44 5.04 -9.41 9.42
C PHE A 44 4.00 -10.05 10.33
N ASN A 45 2.81 -9.45 10.38
CA ASN A 45 1.68 -9.99 11.10
C ASN A 45 1.28 -11.34 10.47
N PRO A 46 1.30 -12.45 11.22
CA PRO A 46 0.97 -13.78 10.67
C PRO A 46 -0.49 -13.93 10.24
N ALA A 47 -1.39 -13.07 10.73
CA ALA A 47 -2.77 -13.02 10.24
C ALA A 47 -2.88 -12.43 8.82
N TRP A 48 -1.85 -11.70 8.39
CA TRP A 48 -1.74 -11.10 7.07
C TRP A 48 -1.27 -12.14 6.05
N ALA A 49 -2.17 -13.05 5.71
CA ALA A 49 -1.91 -14.23 4.90
C ALA A 49 -2.56 -14.15 3.50
N PRO A 50 -2.05 -14.92 2.51
CA PRO A 50 -2.63 -14.95 1.17
C PRO A 50 -4.13 -15.28 1.17
N GLY A 51 -4.91 -14.53 0.39
CA GLY A 51 -6.37 -14.70 0.30
C GLY A 51 -7.17 -14.10 1.47
N GLY A 52 -6.50 -13.55 2.50
CA GLY A 52 -7.14 -12.82 3.58
C GLY A 52 -7.66 -11.44 3.14
N PRO A 53 -8.79 -10.97 3.69
CA PRO A 53 -9.25 -9.61 3.46
C PRO A 53 -8.34 -8.59 4.15
N LEU A 54 -8.08 -7.47 3.49
CA LEU A 54 -7.30 -6.36 4.04
C LEU A 54 -8.22 -5.29 4.62
N ARG A 55 -7.87 -4.75 5.79
CA ARG A 55 -8.54 -3.57 6.38
C ARG A 55 -7.61 -2.37 6.46
N MET A 56 -8.14 -1.19 6.13
CA MET A 56 -7.39 0.05 6.31
C MET A 56 -7.06 0.25 7.79
N GLY A 57 -5.79 0.54 8.10
CA GLY A 57 -5.29 0.69 9.47
C GLY A 57 -4.96 -0.62 10.19
N GLU A 58 -5.14 -1.77 9.54
CA GLU A 58 -4.68 -3.06 10.06
C GLU A 58 -3.16 -3.09 10.17
N VAL A 59 -2.64 -3.67 11.26
CA VAL A 59 -1.20 -3.82 11.46
C VAL A 59 -0.67 -4.85 10.47
N MET A 60 0.19 -4.37 9.57
CA MET A 60 0.89 -5.20 8.59
C MET A 60 2.14 -5.86 9.16
N ALA A 61 2.92 -5.12 9.94
CA ALA A 61 4.16 -5.57 10.55
C ALA A 61 4.45 -4.76 11.82
N SER A 62 5.19 -5.35 12.74
CA SER A 62 5.78 -4.67 13.90
C SER A 62 7.30 -4.82 13.91
N ARG A 63 7.97 -4.09 14.79
CA ARG A 63 9.35 -4.48 15.19
C ARG A 63 9.30 -5.75 16.05
#